data_AF-A0A2T6FZZ7-F1
#
_entry.id   AF-A0A2T6FZZ7-F1
#
_cell.length_a   1.000
_cell.length_b   1.000
_cell.length_c   1.000
_cell.angle_alpha   90.00
_cell.angle_beta   90.00
_cell.angle_gamma   90.00
#
_symmetry.space_group_name_H-M   'P 1'
#
loop_
_entity.id
_entity.type
_entity.pdbx_description
1 polymer ?
#
loop_
_entity_poly.entity_id
_entity_poly.type
_entity_poly.pdbx_seq_one_letter_code
_entity_poly.pdbx_strand_id
1 'polypeptide(L)'
;MNKTHPILHTVLVILCCLSFVYGAKLIADAIQAASVPKDSSKPQALSNAVLLTDEEAASYVGLPETTFKELVNKSEAIREKLSAYDTHKYISFFQMNGHRYYSKSTLDKWIDYHMLHSRGKDPFSS
;
A
#
# COMPACT_ATOMS: atom_id res chain seq x y z
N MET A 1 -24.19 -61.33 14.55
CA MET A 1 -25.17 -60.23 14.65
C MET A 1 -24.43 -58.98 15.11
N ASN A 2 -24.38 -58.00 14.21
CA ASN A 2 -23.28 -57.05 14.08
C ASN A 2 -23.61 -55.77 14.87
N LYS A 3 -23.18 -55.68 16.14
CA LYS A 3 -23.43 -54.52 17.01
C LYS A 3 -22.32 -53.47 17.00
N THR A 4 -21.30 -53.62 16.16
CA THR A 4 -20.13 -52.71 16.08
C THR A 4 -20.38 -51.45 15.22
N HIS A 5 -21.39 -51.45 14.34
CA HIS A 5 -21.70 -50.33 13.46
C HIS A 5 -22.06 -49.00 14.16
N PRO A 6 -22.97 -48.95 15.17
CA PRO A 6 -23.36 -47.67 15.77
C PRO A 6 -22.23 -47.02 16.58
N ILE A 7 -21.37 -47.82 17.23
CA ILE A 7 -20.24 -47.33 18.01
C ILE A 7 -19.18 -46.73 17.06
N LEU A 8 -18.90 -47.41 15.94
CA LEU A 8 -17.97 -46.91 14.92
C LEU A 8 -18.45 -45.59 14.28
N HIS A 9 -19.74 -45.48 13.96
CA HIS A 9 -20.32 -44.23 13.45
C HIS A 9 -20.22 -43.09 14.46
N THR A 10 -20.45 -43.38 15.74
CA THR A 10 -20.37 -42.38 16.81
C THR A 10 -18.93 -41.84 16.94
N VAL A 11 -17.93 -42.72 16.89
CA VAL A 11 -16.51 -42.32 16.96
C VAL A 11 -16.10 -41.48 15.74
N LEU A 12 -16.57 -41.83 14.54
CA LEU A 12 -16.26 -41.08 13.32
C LEU A 12 -16.83 -39.66 13.35
N VAL A 13 -18.07 -39.50 13.84
CA VAL A 13 -18.72 -38.19 13.97
C VAL A 13 -17.95 -37.30 14.94
N ILE A 14 -17.52 -37.85 16.10
CA ILE A 14 -16.71 -37.12 17.07
C ILE A 14 -15.38 -36.66 16.45
N LEU A 15 -14.72 -37.52 15.67
CA LEU A 15 -13.45 -37.19 15.01
C LEU A 15 -13.60 -36.07 13.97
N CYS A 16 -14.69 -36.08 13.20
CA CYS A 16 -15.03 -35.02 12.25
C CYS A 16 -15.28 -33.68 12.95
N CYS A 17 -16.03 -33.69 14.06
CA CYS A 17 -16.31 -32.46 14.82
C CYS A 17 -15.04 -31.82 15.37
N LEU A 18 -14.13 -32.63 15.93
CA LEU A 18 -12.85 -32.13 16.44
C LEU A 18 -11.97 -31.53 15.32
N SER A 19 -11.94 -32.15 14.15
CA SER A 19 -11.19 -31.66 12.99
C SER A 19 -11.71 -30.31 12.51
N PHE A 20 -13.04 -30.12 12.50
CA PHE A 20 -13.66 -28.87 12.09
C PHE A 20 -13.33 -27.70 13.04
N VAL A 21 -13.35 -27.97 14.36
CA VAL A 21 -13.00 -26.97 15.37
C VAL A 21 -11.52 -26.55 15.26
N TYR A 22 -10.62 -27.51 15.03
CA TYR A 22 -9.19 -27.21 14.81
C TYR A 22 -8.95 -26.40 13.53
N GLY A 23 -9.63 -26.75 12.43
CA GLY A 23 -9.55 -25.99 11.17
C GLY A 23 -10.03 -24.56 11.34
N ALA A 24 -11.15 -24.35 12.03
CA ALA A 24 -11.68 -23.02 12.32
C ALA A 24 -10.72 -22.18 13.17
N LYS A 25 -10.04 -22.79 14.15
CA LYS A 25 -9.00 -22.12 14.95
C LYS A 25 -7.80 -21.70 14.10
N LEU A 26 -7.32 -22.57 13.23
CA LEU A 26 -6.17 -22.29 12.37
C LEU A 26 -6.47 -21.15 11.37
N ILE A 27 -7.68 -21.14 10.81
CA ILE A 27 -8.13 -20.05 9.93
C ILE A 27 -8.32 -18.75 10.72
N ALA A 28 -8.89 -18.81 11.93
CA ALA A 28 -9.05 -17.63 12.78
C ALA A 28 -7.70 -17.01 13.18
N ASP A 29 -6.71 -17.83 13.54
CA ASP A 29 -5.36 -17.37 13.85
C ASP A 29 -4.67 -16.79 12.61
N ALA A 30 -4.86 -17.38 11.43
CA ALA A 30 -4.33 -16.86 10.17
C ALA A 30 -4.96 -15.52 9.77
N ILE A 31 -6.28 -15.37 9.93
CA ILE A 31 -7.00 -14.11 9.69
C ILE A 31 -6.58 -13.07 10.72
N GLN A 32 -6.44 -13.43 11.99
CA GLN A 32 -5.94 -12.52 13.02
C GLN A 32 -4.52 -12.05 12.70
N ALA A 33 -3.60 -12.95 12.35
CA ALA A 33 -2.24 -12.61 11.94
C ALA A 33 -2.20 -11.71 10.69
N ALA A 34 -3.16 -11.87 9.76
CA ALA A 34 -3.29 -11.00 8.59
C ALA A 34 -3.98 -9.65 8.90
N SER A 35 -4.80 -9.60 9.95
CA SER A 35 -5.54 -8.39 10.38
C SER A 35 -4.81 -7.57 11.45
N VAL A 36 -3.77 -8.12 12.09
CA VAL A 36 -2.83 -7.33 12.87
C VAL A 36 -2.30 -6.28 11.90
N PRO A 37 -2.61 -4.98 12.11
CA PRO A 37 -1.99 -3.92 11.34
C PRO A 37 -0.50 -4.15 11.49
N LYS A 38 0.18 -4.40 10.37
CA LYS A 38 1.64 -4.46 10.34
C LYS A 38 2.08 -3.21 11.07
N ASP A 39 2.66 -3.39 12.25
CA ASP A 39 2.98 -2.30 13.14
C ASP A 39 3.98 -1.39 12.41
N SER A 40 3.45 -0.33 11.79
CA SER A 40 4.19 0.69 11.04
C SER A 40 5.06 1.54 11.97
N SER A 41 5.14 1.21 13.26
CA SER A 41 5.95 1.89 14.26
C SER A 41 7.45 1.65 14.11
N LYS A 42 7.89 0.85 13.12
CA LYS A 42 9.30 0.82 12.74
C LYS A 42 9.51 1.77 11.56
N PRO A 43 10.27 2.87 11.71
CA PRO A 43 10.70 3.63 10.55
C PRO A 43 11.49 2.66 9.67
N GLN A 44 10.88 2.25 8.56
CA GLN A 44 11.54 1.43 7.55
C GLN A 44 12.67 2.30 7.03
N ALA A 45 13.89 2.01 7.50
CA ALA A 45 15.10 2.68 7.07
C ALA A 45 15.05 2.74 5.55
N LEU A 46 15.01 3.97 5.02
CA LEU A 46 14.77 4.27 3.62
C LEU A 46 15.74 3.41 2.80
N SER A 47 15.21 2.37 2.18
CA SER A 47 16.04 1.32 1.60
C SER A 47 16.94 1.96 0.54
N ASN A 48 18.15 1.45 0.34
CA ASN A 48 19.03 1.89 -0.77
C ASN A 48 18.46 1.52 -2.15
N ALA A 49 17.17 1.19 -2.24
CA ALA A 49 16.47 0.95 -3.49
C ALA A 49 16.51 2.21 -4.35
N VAL A 50 16.83 2.01 -5.62
CA VAL A 50 16.81 3.06 -6.65
C VAL A 50 15.38 3.57 -6.87
N LEU A 51 14.37 2.73 -6.56
CA LEU A 51 12.97 2.94 -6.85
C LEU A 51 12.18 2.74 -5.56
N LEU A 52 11.37 3.73 -5.23
CA LEU A 52 10.54 3.82 -4.04
C LEU A 52 9.11 3.39 -4.37
N THR A 53 8.47 2.67 -3.47
CA THR A 53 7.03 2.38 -3.52
C THR A 53 6.18 3.61 -3.18
N ASP A 54 4.84 3.53 -3.33
CA ASP A 54 3.93 4.61 -2.90
C ASP A 54 4.15 5.02 -1.42
N GLU A 55 4.34 4.05 -0.52
CA GLU A 55 4.58 4.28 0.90
C GLU A 55 5.92 4.99 1.15
N GLU A 56 7.01 4.50 0.54
CA GLU A 56 8.34 5.07 0.68
C GLU A 56 8.42 6.46 0.04
N ALA A 57 7.76 6.67 -1.10
CA ALA A 57 7.72 7.97 -1.77
C ALA A 57 6.92 9.00 -0.97
N ALA A 58 5.77 8.59 -0.39
CA ALA A 58 4.99 9.44 0.50
C ALA A 58 5.80 9.85 1.74
N SER A 59 6.50 8.89 2.35
CA SER A 59 7.41 9.15 3.46
C SER A 59 8.55 10.10 3.07
N TYR A 60 9.13 9.92 1.87
CA TYR A 60 10.21 10.77 1.36
C TYR A 60 9.80 12.24 1.22
N VAL A 61 8.58 12.49 0.74
CA VAL A 61 8.05 13.87 0.57
C VAL A 61 7.35 14.42 1.82
N GLY A 62 7.28 13.64 2.90
CA GLY A 62 6.65 14.05 4.16
C GLY A 62 5.12 14.12 4.12
N LEU A 63 4.47 13.31 3.29
CA LEU A 63 3.00 13.26 3.16
C LEU A 63 2.43 11.94 3.66
N PRO A 64 1.18 11.91 4.16
CA PRO A 64 0.45 10.66 4.36
C PRO A 64 0.31 9.91 3.03
N GLU A 65 0.44 8.58 3.06
CA GLU A 65 0.37 7.74 1.84
C GLU A 65 -0.94 7.96 1.06
N THR A 66 -2.07 8.05 1.75
CA THR A 66 -3.38 8.30 1.12
C THR A 66 -3.41 9.63 0.37
N THR A 67 -2.93 10.70 1.02
CA THR A 67 -2.81 12.04 0.43
C THR A 67 -1.86 12.05 -0.77
N PHE A 68 -0.73 11.35 -0.66
CA PHE A 68 0.23 11.22 -1.75
C PHE A 68 -0.39 10.50 -2.96
N LYS A 69 -1.06 9.36 -2.74
CA LYS A 69 -1.75 8.62 -3.80
C LYS A 69 -2.83 9.45 -4.46
N GLU A 70 -3.62 10.19 -3.69
CA GLU A 70 -4.64 11.09 -4.23
C GLU A 70 -4.03 12.20 -5.09
N LEU A 71 -2.93 12.81 -4.61
CA LEU A 71 -2.20 13.84 -5.35
C LEU A 71 -1.67 13.30 -6.68
N VAL A 72 -1.07 12.10 -6.68
CA VAL A 72 -0.58 11.46 -7.92
C VAL A 72 -1.74 11.15 -8.87
N ASN A 73 -2.83 10.58 -8.37
CA ASN A 73 -4.01 10.24 -9.19
C ASN A 73 -4.64 11.49 -9.83
N LYS A 74 -4.77 12.57 -9.05
CA LYS A 74 -5.28 13.84 -9.56
C LYS A 74 -4.34 14.44 -10.61
N SER A 75 -3.04 14.30 -10.41
CA SER A 75 -2.03 14.75 -11.36
C SER A 75 -2.16 14.02 -12.70
N GLU A 76 -2.30 12.70 -12.68
CA GLU A 76 -2.52 11.88 -13.88
C GLU A 76 -3.78 12.30 -14.64
N ALA A 77 -4.91 12.40 -13.94
CA ALA A 77 -6.18 12.77 -14.54
C ALA A 77 -6.16 14.17 -15.19
N ILE A 78 -5.28 15.06 -14.72
CA ILE A 78 -5.04 16.36 -15.35
C ILE A 78 -4.09 16.21 -16.55
N ARG A 79 -2.98 15.47 -16.41
CA ARG A 79 -1.99 15.25 -17.47
C ARG A 79 -2.62 14.63 -18.73
N GLU A 80 -3.51 13.66 -18.56
CA GLU A 80 -4.22 13.01 -19.68
C GLU A 80 -5.06 13.98 -20.50
N LYS A 81 -5.47 15.12 -19.91
CA LYS A 81 -6.29 16.14 -20.58
C LYS A 81 -5.46 17.24 -21.24
N LEU A 82 -4.14 17.24 -21.05
CA LEU A 82 -3.24 18.28 -21.53
C LEU A 82 -2.44 17.77 -22.73
N SER A 83 -2.44 18.54 -23.82
CA SER A 83 -1.59 18.26 -24.99
C SER A 83 -0.13 18.62 -24.75
N ALA A 84 0.14 19.56 -23.85
CA ALA A 84 1.47 19.97 -23.42
C ALA A 84 1.45 20.43 -21.97
N TYR A 85 2.51 20.10 -21.23
CA TYR A 85 2.70 20.51 -19.84
C TYR A 85 4.18 20.49 -19.48
N ASP A 86 4.52 21.24 -18.44
CA ASP A 86 5.87 21.20 -17.86
C ASP A 86 6.12 19.84 -17.19
N THR A 87 7.18 19.17 -17.59
CA THR A 87 7.53 17.81 -17.16
C THR A 87 7.65 17.66 -15.65
N HIS A 88 8.13 18.69 -14.94
CA HIS A 88 8.38 18.59 -13.49
C HIS A 88 7.21 19.08 -12.63
N LYS A 89 6.15 19.61 -13.27
CA LYS A 89 4.94 20.07 -12.58
C LYS A 89 4.19 18.95 -11.86
N TYR A 90 4.26 17.73 -12.40
CA TYR A 90 3.54 16.56 -11.90
C TYR A 90 4.50 15.44 -11.54
N ILE A 91 4.14 14.64 -10.53
CA ILE A 91 4.95 13.51 -10.08
C ILE A 91 4.96 12.44 -11.17
N SER A 92 6.15 12.14 -11.69
CA SER A 92 6.36 11.05 -12.62
C SER A 92 6.58 9.74 -11.87
N PHE A 93 6.00 8.66 -12.37
CA PHE A 93 6.19 7.31 -11.87
C PHE A 93 6.31 6.33 -13.04
N PHE A 94 6.85 5.16 -12.75
CA PHE A 94 6.74 4.03 -13.66
C PHE A 94 5.88 2.95 -13.01
N GLN A 95 5.14 2.20 -13.83
CA GLN A 95 4.30 1.12 -13.36
C GLN A 95 4.92 -0.22 -13.76
N MET A 96 5.06 -1.13 -12.79
CA MET A 96 5.55 -2.48 -13.01
C MET A 96 4.69 -3.44 -12.19
N ASN A 97 4.13 -4.46 -12.84
CA ASN A 97 3.23 -5.45 -12.22
C ASN A 97 2.04 -4.81 -11.46
N GLY A 98 1.48 -3.71 -11.97
CA GLY A 98 0.38 -2.99 -11.34
C GLY A 98 0.79 -2.08 -10.17
N HIS A 99 2.04 -2.15 -9.71
CA HIS A 99 2.59 -1.29 -8.67
C HIS A 99 3.27 -0.06 -9.27
N ARG A 100 3.08 1.10 -8.62
CA ARG A 100 3.77 2.34 -8.98
C ARG A 100 5.06 2.46 -8.21
N TYR A 101 6.04 3.01 -8.89
CA TYR A 101 7.36 3.22 -8.34
C TYR A 101 7.93 4.56 -8.79
N TYR A 102 8.73 5.15 -7.90
CA TYR A 102 9.22 6.51 -8.01
C TYR A 102 10.73 6.54 -7.82
N SER A 103 11.47 7.30 -8.62
CA SER A 103 12.89 7.53 -8.32
C SER A 103 13.02 8.75 -7.40
N LYS A 104 14.04 8.75 -6.53
CA LYS A 104 14.37 9.92 -5.70
C LYS A 104 14.60 11.17 -6.55
N SER A 105 15.41 11.04 -7.60
CA SER A 105 15.67 12.12 -8.56
C SER A 105 14.40 12.74 -9.16
N THR A 106 13.37 11.95 -9.47
CA THR A 106 12.10 12.51 -9.97
C THR A 106 11.31 13.25 -8.90
N LEU A 107 11.32 12.75 -7.66
CA LEU A 107 10.68 13.43 -6.53
C LEU A 107 11.42 14.73 -6.19
N ASP A 108 12.75 14.73 -6.20
CA ASP A 108 13.58 15.92 -5.97
C ASP A 108 13.27 17.02 -6.98
N LYS A 109 13.24 16.69 -8.28
CA LYS A 109 12.90 17.65 -9.34
C LYS A 109 11.48 18.21 -9.18
N TRP A 110 10.54 17.39 -8.75
CA TRP A 110 9.18 17.83 -8.47
C TRP A 110 9.15 18.78 -7.27
N ILE A 111 9.85 18.47 -6.18
CA ILE A 111 9.98 19.36 -5.01
C ILE A 111 10.61 20.70 -5.44
N ASP A 112 11.74 20.67 -6.14
CA ASP A 112 12.44 21.86 -6.61
C ASP A 112 11.55 22.73 -7.49
N TYR A 113 10.80 22.11 -8.42
CA TYR A 113 9.84 22.81 -9.25
C TYR A 113 8.81 23.57 -8.41
N HIS A 114 8.19 22.90 -7.45
CA HIS A 114 7.18 23.52 -6.58
C HIS A 114 7.79 24.55 -5.63
N MET A 115 9.03 24.37 -5.15
CA MET A 115 9.73 25.38 -4.36
C MET A 115 10.00 26.66 -5.16
N LEU A 116 10.44 26.53 -6.42
CA LEU A 116 10.71 27.67 -7.29
C LEU A 116 9.42 28.41 -7.69
N HIS A 117 8.36 27.67 -8.03
CA HIS A 117 7.09 28.27 -8.47
C HIS A 117 6.18 28.70 -7.32
N SER A 118 6.44 28.24 -6.09
CA SER A 118 5.76 28.76 -4.89
C SER A 118 6.40 30.08 -4.40
N ARG A 119 7.68 30.32 -4.71
CA ARG A 119 8.41 31.53 -4.29
C ARG A 119 7.95 32.83 -4.96
N GLY A 120 7.12 32.76 -6.00
CA GLY A 120 6.54 33.92 -6.70
C GLY A 120 5.10 34.26 -6.31
N LYS A 121 4.56 33.61 -5.27
CA LYS A 121 3.35 34.08 -4.56
C LYS A 121 3.80 34.68 -3.24
N ASP A 122 4.45 35.82 -3.31
CA ASP A 122 4.68 36.64 -2.15
C ASP A 122 3.31 37.05 -1.56
N PRO A 123 3.05 36.79 -0.27
CA PRO A 123 1.80 37.19 0.38
C PRO A 123 1.68 38.72 0.58
N PHE A 124 2.61 39.50 0.02
CA PHE A 124 2.74 40.94 0.24
C PHE A 124 2.69 41.80 -1.03
N SER A 125 2.65 41.24 -2.25
CA SER A 125 2.29 42.02 -3.44
C SER A 125 0.81 41.81 -3.76
N SER A 126 -0.01 42.68 -3.15
CA SER A 126 -1.28 43.11 -3.75
C SER A 126 -1.03 44.17 -4.81
#